data_AF-A0A255TUT4-F1
#
_entry.id   AF-A0A255TUT4-F1
#
_cell.length_a   1.000
_cell.length_b   1.000
_cell.length_c   1.000
_cell.angle_alpha   90.00
_cell.angle_beta   90.00
_cell.angle_gamma   90.00
#
_symmetry.space_group_name_H-M   'P 1'
#
loop_
_entity.id
_entity.type
_entity.pdbx_description
1 polymer ?
#
loop_
_entity_poly.entity_id
_entity_poly.type
_entity_poly.pdbx_seq_one_letter_code
_entity_poly.pdbx_strand_id
1 'polypeptide(L)'
;MVDLHDYDIELIEREILWKYNDNRHDYSDCDCLLSLRKSMINKRVLAHQEDILPDIIAFNDALRDALKDMYDRAYSIWGSIKENAWGDDMEVTAKCFLSYDYPELHPLQGEEREELWGAICDRGWNPLYDDGVTLPTLTLPRDINEDFDTFIGMDCPPPNWNEGLDRELTKDLHLISAFHNLFDHMNFAITDFIYVQKFETEINIEINKKV
;
A
#
# COMPACT_ATOMS: atom_id res chain seq x y z
N MET A 1 -20.59 4.26 14.98
CA MET A 1 -19.67 5.42 14.97
C MET A 1 -18.84 5.34 16.23
N VAL A 2 -17.68 4.71 16.13
CA VAL A 2 -16.74 4.57 17.26
C VAL A 2 -16.24 5.97 17.62
N ASP A 3 -16.30 6.32 18.90
CA ASP A 3 -15.75 7.56 19.43
C ASP A 3 -14.22 7.50 19.29
N LEU A 4 -13.68 8.24 18.34
CA LEU A 4 -12.26 8.22 17.95
C LEU A 4 -11.45 9.32 18.65
N HIS A 5 -12.04 10.07 19.60
CA HIS A 5 -11.29 11.09 20.35
C HIS A 5 -10.41 10.41 21.40
N ASP A 6 -9.30 9.87 20.93
CA ASP A 6 -8.32 9.16 21.74
C ASP A 6 -7.09 10.04 21.90
N TYR A 7 -7.02 10.68 23.06
CA TYR A 7 -5.96 11.64 23.40
C TYR A 7 -4.55 11.07 23.17
N ASP A 8 -4.34 9.77 23.37
CA ASP A 8 -3.03 9.15 23.20
C ASP A 8 -2.66 9.03 21.70
N ILE A 9 -3.63 8.70 20.84
CA ILE A 9 -3.41 8.66 19.38
C ILE A 9 -3.13 10.08 18.88
N GLU A 10 -3.90 11.07 19.32
CA GLU A 10 -3.68 12.48 18.92
C GLU A 10 -2.33 13.01 19.37
N LEU A 11 -1.86 12.61 20.55
CA LEU A 11 -0.54 12.98 21.03
C LEU A 11 0.56 12.41 20.12
N ILE A 12 0.42 11.15 19.69
CA ILE A 12 1.36 10.50 18.76
C ILE A 12 1.31 11.17 17.39
N GLU A 13 0.12 11.41 16.84
CA GLU A 13 -0.05 12.07 15.54
C GLU A 13 0.55 13.49 15.54
N ARG A 14 0.39 14.24 16.64
CA ARG A 14 1.01 15.55 16.78
C ARG A 14 2.54 15.49 16.87
N GLU A 15 3.09 14.47 17.52
CA GLU A 15 4.54 14.25 17.56
C GLU A 15 5.09 13.86 16.18
N ILE A 16 4.35 13.03 15.42
CA ILE A 16 4.67 12.69 14.03
C ILE A 16 4.74 13.98 13.19
N LEU A 17 3.69 14.80 13.22
CA LEU A 17 3.64 16.05 12.46
C LEU A 17 4.73 17.03 12.89
N TRP A 18 4.96 17.18 14.19
CA TRP A 18 6.01 18.07 14.70
C TRP A 18 7.40 17.67 14.19
N LYS A 19 7.71 16.38 14.19
CA LYS A 19 8.94 15.84 13.63
C LYS A 19 8.98 15.97 12.10
N TYR A 20 7.92 15.60 11.40
CA TYR A 20 7.86 15.66 9.93
C TYR A 20 8.04 17.10 9.39
N ASN A 21 7.57 18.08 10.13
CA ASN A 21 7.69 19.49 9.78
C ASN A 21 8.97 20.18 10.32
N ASP A 22 9.79 19.53 11.15
CA ASP A 22 11.10 20.09 11.57
C ASP A 22 12.12 19.92 10.44
N ASN A 23 12.64 21.03 9.91
CA ASN A 23 13.68 21.03 8.88
C ASN A 23 15.00 20.33 9.27
N ARG A 24 15.17 19.99 10.56
CA ARG A 24 16.31 19.24 11.09
C ARG A 24 15.96 17.79 11.42
N HIS A 25 14.80 17.32 11.01
CA HIS A 25 14.38 15.95 11.30
C HIS A 25 15.42 14.96 10.78
N ASP A 26 15.68 13.94 11.57
CA ASP A 26 16.23 12.70 11.08
C ASP A 26 15.11 11.66 11.12
N TYR A 27 15.29 10.57 10.38
CA TYR A 27 14.32 9.47 10.37
C TYR A 27 14.44 8.58 11.60
N SER A 28 15.12 9.02 12.67
CA SER A 28 15.26 8.21 13.89
C SER A 28 13.92 8.08 14.60
N ASP A 29 13.62 6.85 15.05
CA ASP A 29 12.41 6.46 15.77
C ASP A 29 11.07 6.76 15.04
N CYS A 30 11.11 7.13 13.76
CA CYS A 30 9.94 7.46 12.95
C CYS A 30 9.07 6.22 12.67
N ASP A 31 9.72 5.08 12.39
CA ASP A 31 9.05 3.79 12.22
C ASP A 31 8.32 3.34 13.49
N CYS A 32 8.90 3.62 14.66
CA CYS A 32 8.36 3.26 15.97
C CYS A 32 7.10 4.07 16.29
N LEU A 33 7.09 5.37 15.95
CA LEU A 33 5.90 6.22 16.11
C LEU A 33 4.75 5.74 15.22
N LEU A 34 5.01 5.45 13.94
CA LEU A 34 3.98 4.94 13.04
C LEU A 34 3.51 3.54 13.44
N SER A 35 4.41 2.65 13.85
CA SER A 35 4.08 1.30 14.30
C SER A 35 3.21 1.33 15.57
N LEU A 36 3.53 2.20 16.53
CA LEU A 36 2.71 2.40 17.73
C LEU A 36 1.32 2.94 17.37
N ARG A 37 1.26 3.96 16.51
CA ARG A 37 0.00 4.54 15.99
C ARG A 37 -0.85 3.45 15.31
N LYS A 38 -0.27 2.68 14.39
CA LYS A 38 -0.91 1.55 13.70
C LYS A 38 -1.52 0.57 14.70
N SER A 39 -0.73 0.10 15.67
CA SER A 39 -1.17 -0.85 16.68
C SER A 39 -2.35 -0.32 17.49
N MET A 40 -2.30 0.94 17.91
CA MET A 40 -3.33 1.60 18.69
C MET A 40 -4.64 1.77 17.90
N ILE A 41 -4.56 2.22 16.64
CA ILE A 41 -5.73 2.39 15.78
C ILE A 41 -6.34 1.03 15.45
N ASN A 42 -5.53 0.08 14.94
CA ASN A 42 -6.02 -1.23 14.52
C ASN A 42 -6.68 -1.98 15.67
N LYS A 43 -6.11 -1.94 16.88
CA LYS A 43 -6.72 -2.58 18.06
C LYS A 43 -8.13 -2.07 18.35
N ARG A 44 -8.39 -0.78 18.16
CA ARG A 44 -9.70 -0.15 18.45
C ARG A 44 -10.68 -0.39 17.31
N VAL A 45 -10.24 -0.16 16.08
CA VAL A 45 -11.09 -0.28 14.88
C VAL A 45 -11.49 -1.72 14.64
N LEU A 46 -10.56 -2.68 14.77
CA LEU A 46 -10.85 -4.10 14.54
C LEU A 46 -11.73 -4.73 15.63
N ALA A 47 -11.93 -4.07 16.78
CA ALA A 47 -12.93 -4.49 17.76
C ALA A 47 -14.37 -4.31 17.24
N HIS A 48 -14.54 -3.53 16.17
CA HIS A 48 -15.80 -3.26 15.46
C HIS A 48 -15.59 -3.45 13.95
N GLN A 49 -14.85 -4.49 13.56
CA GLN A 49 -14.46 -4.71 12.16
C GLN A 49 -15.67 -4.75 11.22
N GLU A 50 -16.83 -5.21 11.70
CA GLU A 50 -18.09 -5.21 10.95
C GLU A 50 -18.49 -3.83 10.40
N ASP A 51 -18.12 -2.74 11.08
CA ASP A 51 -18.44 -1.37 10.68
C ASP A 51 -17.63 -0.91 9.46
N ILE A 52 -16.47 -1.51 9.22
CA ILE A 52 -15.54 -1.12 8.13
C ILE A 52 -15.41 -2.17 7.02
N LEU A 53 -16.16 -3.28 7.11
CA LEU A 53 -16.15 -4.33 6.08
C LEU A 53 -16.45 -3.80 4.68
N PRO A 54 -17.45 -2.91 4.46
CA PRO A 54 -17.70 -2.37 3.13
C PRO A 54 -16.50 -1.61 2.54
N ASP A 55 -15.77 -0.89 3.38
CA ASP A 55 -14.59 -0.11 2.96
C ASP A 55 -13.40 -1.03 2.64
N ILE A 56 -13.20 -2.08 3.44
CA ILE A 56 -12.19 -3.13 3.13
C ILE A 56 -12.45 -3.76 1.76
N ILE A 57 -13.71 -4.10 1.47
CA ILE A 57 -14.12 -4.70 0.19
C ILE A 57 -13.86 -3.71 -0.95
N ALA A 58 -14.36 -2.48 -0.82
CA ALA A 58 -14.21 -1.45 -1.85
C ALA A 58 -12.74 -1.15 -2.15
N PHE A 59 -11.90 -1.08 -1.12
CA PHE A 59 -10.46 -0.90 -1.27
C PHE A 59 -9.80 -2.09 -1.97
N ASN A 60 -10.08 -3.33 -1.55
CA ASN A 60 -9.47 -4.53 -2.14
C ASN A 60 -9.84 -4.66 -3.63
N ASP A 61 -11.09 -4.37 -3.99
CA ASP A 61 -11.54 -4.37 -5.38
C ASP A 61 -10.82 -3.28 -6.21
N ALA A 62 -10.77 -2.05 -5.70
CA ALA A 62 -10.09 -0.95 -6.38
C ALA A 62 -8.58 -1.19 -6.53
N LEU A 63 -7.93 -1.75 -5.50
CA LEU A 63 -6.53 -2.13 -5.53
C LEU A 63 -6.28 -3.24 -6.56
N ARG A 64 -7.15 -4.26 -6.62
CA ARG A 64 -7.03 -5.34 -7.61
C ARG A 64 -7.12 -4.79 -9.04
N ASP A 65 -8.07 -3.88 -9.29
CA ASP A 65 -8.23 -3.24 -10.60
C ASP A 65 -7.01 -2.38 -10.97
N ALA A 66 -6.47 -1.61 -10.02
CA ALA A 66 -5.26 -0.80 -10.24
C ALA A 66 -4.02 -1.67 -10.54
N LEU A 67 -3.83 -2.76 -9.80
CA LEU A 67 -2.75 -3.71 -10.05
C LEU A 67 -2.91 -4.40 -11.41
N LYS A 68 -4.15 -4.66 -11.84
CA LYS A 68 -4.43 -5.23 -13.16
C LYS A 68 -4.05 -4.27 -14.28
N ASP A 69 -4.43 -2.99 -14.19
CA ASP A 69 -4.02 -1.96 -15.16
C ASP A 69 -2.50 -1.83 -15.23
N MET A 70 -1.83 -1.74 -14.08
CA MET A 70 -0.37 -1.68 -13.99
C MET A 70 0.28 -2.89 -14.67
N TYR A 71 -0.17 -4.11 -14.32
CA TYR A 71 0.36 -5.35 -14.87
C TYR A 71 0.22 -5.39 -16.40
N ASP A 72 -0.96 -5.08 -16.93
CA ASP A 72 -1.23 -5.11 -18.37
C ASP A 72 -0.38 -4.06 -19.12
N ARG A 73 -0.21 -2.87 -18.54
CA ARG A 73 0.65 -1.81 -19.11
C ARG A 73 2.11 -2.22 -19.12
N ALA A 74 2.63 -2.81 -18.04
CA ALA A 74 4.00 -3.28 -17.96
C ALA A 74 4.30 -4.36 -19.01
N TYR A 75 3.41 -5.34 -19.16
CA TYR A 75 3.51 -6.39 -20.18
C TYR A 75 3.41 -5.84 -21.61
N SER A 76 2.54 -4.86 -21.84
CA SER A 76 2.44 -4.18 -23.15
C SER A 76 3.73 -3.42 -23.51
N ILE A 77 4.33 -2.72 -22.55
CA ILE A 77 5.61 -2.01 -22.73
C ILE A 77 6.72 -3.02 -23.03
N TRP A 78 6.81 -4.10 -22.25
CA TRP A 78 7.78 -5.16 -22.46
C TRP A 78 7.65 -5.84 -23.83
N GLY A 79 6.42 -6.13 -24.26
CA GLY A 79 6.14 -6.65 -25.60
C GLY A 79 6.68 -5.72 -26.70
N SER A 80 6.43 -4.42 -26.55
CA SER A 80 6.92 -3.40 -27.49
C SER A 80 8.46 -3.32 -27.54
N ILE A 81 9.13 -3.44 -26.38
CA ILE A 81 10.60 -3.46 -26.30
C ILE A 81 11.18 -4.66 -27.07
N LYS A 82 10.60 -5.84 -26.87
CA LYS A 82 11.02 -7.08 -27.55
C LYS A 82 10.87 -6.99 -29.07
N GLU A 83 9.76 -6.45 -29.55
CA GLU A 83 9.51 -6.29 -30.99
C GLU A 83 10.51 -5.35 -31.66
N ASN A 84 10.99 -4.33 -30.94
CA ASN A 84 11.93 -3.34 -31.46
C ASN A 84 13.41 -3.74 -31.29
N ALA A 85 13.69 -4.96 -30.82
CA ALA A 85 15.04 -5.54 -30.68
C ALA A 85 16.05 -4.67 -29.91
N TRP A 86 15.60 -3.98 -28.85
CA TRP A 86 16.46 -3.11 -28.03
C TRP A 86 17.47 -3.86 -27.14
N GLY A 87 17.54 -5.19 -27.27
CA GLY A 87 18.54 -6.05 -26.63
C GLY A 87 18.02 -6.74 -25.37
N ASP A 88 18.74 -7.77 -24.91
CA ASP A 88 18.40 -8.57 -23.72
C ASP A 88 18.79 -7.87 -22.40
N ASP A 89 19.40 -6.68 -22.46
CA ASP A 89 19.91 -5.94 -21.31
C ASP A 89 18.88 -4.91 -20.77
N MET A 90 17.59 -5.10 -21.02
CA MET A 90 16.53 -4.20 -20.56
C MET A 90 15.66 -4.85 -19.48
N GLU A 91 15.28 -4.05 -18.50
CA GLU A 91 14.36 -4.43 -17.44
C GLU A 91 13.21 -3.44 -17.35
N VAL A 92 12.00 -3.94 -17.16
CA VAL A 92 10.81 -3.12 -16.87
C VAL A 92 10.38 -3.41 -15.45
N THR A 93 10.37 -2.40 -14.60
CA THR A 93 9.89 -2.50 -13.22
C THR A 93 8.64 -1.65 -13.05
N ALA A 94 7.59 -2.24 -12.48
CA ALA A 94 6.30 -1.61 -12.30
C ALA A 94 5.88 -1.64 -10.83
N LYS A 95 5.58 -0.45 -10.29
CA LYS A 95 5.18 -0.21 -8.90
C LYS A 95 3.80 0.44 -8.87
N CYS A 96 3.01 0.07 -7.87
CA CYS A 96 1.71 0.68 -7.59
C CYS A 96 1.75 1.29 -6.19
N PHE A 97 1.32 2.54 -6.07
CA PHE A 97 1.25 3.29 -4.83
C PHE A 97 -0.19 3.71 -4.56
N LEU A 98 -0.54 3.88 -3.28
CA LEU A 98 -1.71 4.65 -2.87
C LEU A 98 -1.60 6.07 -3.43
N SER A 99 -2.74 6.71 -3.72
CA SER A 99 -2.82 8.11 -4.16
C SER A 99 -1.94 9.04 -3.32
N TYR A 100 -1.23 9.96 -3.97
CA TYR A 100 -0.49 11.01 -3.26
C TYR A 100 -1.43 11.97 -2.52
N ASP A 101 -2.63 12.19 -3.08
CA ASP A 101 -3.68 12.96 -2.41
C ASP A 101 -4.33 12.16 -1.30
N TYR A 102 -4.61 12.83 -0.18
CA TYR A 102 -5.33 12.24 0.95
C TYR A 102 -6.73 11.76 0.51
N PRO A 103 -7.21 10.58 0.96
CA PRO A 103 -8.47 10.04 0.46
C PRO A 103 -9.68 10.92 0.79
N GLU A 104 -10.36 11.40 -0.25
CA GLU A 104 -11.58 12.21 -0.14
C GLU A 104 -12.71 11.51 0.64
N LEU A 105 -12.68 10.16 0.67
CA LEU A 105 -13.67 9.33 1.36
C LEU A 105 -13.33 9.10 2.84
N HIS A 106 -12.14 9.48 3.30
CA HIS A 106 -11.78 9.30 4.70
C HIS A 106 -12.72 10.13 5.60
N PRO A 107 -13.26 9.57 6.70
CA PRO A 107 -14.27 10.26 7.51
C PRO A 107 -13.74 11.49 8.24
N LEU A 108 -12.44 11.51 8.57
CA LEU A 108 -11.75 12.69 9.08
C LEU A 108 -11.09 13.42 7.92
N GLN A 109 -11.31 14.72 7.83
CA GLN A 109 -10.79 15.58 6.77
C GLN A 109 -10.14 16.83 7.37
N GLY A 110 -9.23 17.46 6.63
CA GLY A 110 -8.57 18.71 7.02
C GLY A 110 -7.07 18.70 6.75
N GLU A 111 -6.45 19.88 6.81
CA GLU A 111 -5.03 20.10 6.48
C GLU A 111 -4.09 19.22 7.31
N GLU A 112 -4.31 19.09 8.62
CA GLU A 112 -3.50 18.21 9.47
C GLU A 112 -3.58 16.73 9.03
N ARG A 113 -4.69 16.28 8.43
CA ARG A 113 -4.83 14.92 7.92
C ARG A 113 -4.09 14.72 6.61
N GLU A 114 -4.09 15.73 5.75
CA GLU A 114 -3.29 15.75 4.52
C GLU A 114 -1.78 15.76 4.83
N GLU A 115 -1.34 16.55 5.82
CA GLU A 115 0.06 16.54 6.27
C GLU A 115 0.46 15.18 6.86
N LEU A 116 -0.42 14.60 7.70
CA LEU A 116 -0.16 13.31 8.31
C LEU A 116 -0.09 12.19 7.24
N TRP A 117 -0.93 12.27 6.21
CA TRP A 117 -0.88 11.38 5.07
C TRP A 117 0.48 11.44 4.35
N GLY A 118 0.99 12.65 4.14
CA GLY A 118 2.34 12.88 3.60
C GLY A 118 3.41 12.18 4.44
N ALA A 119 3.35 12.31 5.77
CA ALA A 119 4.28 11.64 6.68
C ALA A 119 4.17 10.11 6.64
N ILE A 120 2.96 9.54 6.58
CA ILE A 120 2.73 8.08 6.57
C ILE A 120 3.21 7.45 5.26
N CYS A 121 3.05 8.16 4.14
CA CYS A 121 3.48 7.71 2.81
C CYS A 121 4.98 7.99 2.53
N ASP A 122 5.64 8.79 3.36
CA ASP A 122 7.05 9.12 3.17
C ASP A 122 7.95 7.89 3.41
N ARG A 123 8.82 7.58 2.45
CA ARG A 123 9.73 6.43 2.51
C ARG A 123 10.71 6.45 3.69
N GLY A 124 11.04 7.62 4.23
CA GLY A 124 11.90 7.70 5.41
C GLY A 124 11.17 7.34 6.69
N TRP A 125 9.84 7.51 6.72
CA TRP A 125 8.97 7.11 7.83
C TRP A 125 8.42 5.70 7.68
N ASN A 126 8.15 5.26 6.44
CA ASN A 126 7.65 3.94 6.10
C ASN A 126 8.54 3.26 5.03
N PRO A 127 9.76 2.80 5.39
CA PRO A 127 10.74 2.32 4.42
C PRO A 127 10.30 1.13 3.58
N LEU A 128 9.44 0.28 4.14
CA LEU A 128 8.93 -0.89 3.42
C LEU A 128 7.94 -0.53 2.30
N TYR A 129 7.48 0.73 2.25
CA TYR A 129 6.60 1.25 1.22
C TYR A 129 7.33 1.87 0.01
N ASP A 130 8.67 1.94 0.01
CA ASP A 130 9.46 2.54 -1.09
C ASP A 130 9.29 1.79 -2.44
N ASP A 131 8.86 0.54 -2.38
CA ASP A 131 8.55 -0.29 -3.55
C ASP A 131 7.05 -0.36 -3.89
N GLY A 132 6.22 0.41 -3.19
CA GLY A 132 4.77 0.45 -3.35
C GLY A 132 4.06 -0.66 -2.58
N VAL A 133 2.84 -0.98 -3.00
CA VAL A 133 1.92 -1.86 -2.26
C VAL A 133 2.24 -3.36 -2.43
N THR A 134 2.95 -3.74 -3.49
CA THR A 134 3.24 -5.14 -3.84
C THR A 134 4.56 -5.63 -3.27
N LEU A 135 4.62 -6.91 -2.89
CA LEU A 135 5.86 -7.57 -2.51
C LEU A 135 5.87 -9.00 -3.10
N PRO A 136 6.74 -9.32 -4.08
CA PRO A 136 7.75 -8.46 -4.71
C PRO A 136 7.17 -7.47 -5.74
N THR A 137 7.98 -6.48 -6.12
CA THR A 137 7.71 -5.57 -7.25
C THR A 137 7.72 -6.32 -8.57
N LEU A 138 6.79 -6.02 -9.47
CA LEU A 138 6.75 -6.61 -10.82
C LEU A 138 7.98 -6.18 -11.62
N THR A 139 8.76 -7.16 -12.09
CA THR A 139 9.97 -6.95 -12.89
C THR A 139 10.00 -7.88 -14.09
N LEU A 140 10.07 -7.34 -15.31
CA LEU A 140 10.18 -8.10 -16.54
C LEU A 140 11.58 -7.98 -17.13
N PRO A 141 12.20 -9.09 -17.59
CA PRO A 141 11.61 -10.41 -17.83
C PRO A 141 11.62 -11.38 -16.65
N ARG A 142 12.08 -10.97 -15.46
CA ARG A 142 12.21 -11.87 -14.30
C ARG A 142 10.90 -12.63 -14.01
N ASP A 143 9.79 -11.92 -14.05
CA ASP A 143 8.46 -12.39 -13.64
C ASP A 143 7.57 -12.73 -14.86
N ILE A 144 8.17 -12.95 -16.05
CA ILE A 144 7.46 -13.11 -17.34
C ILE A 144 6.51 -14.32 -17.41
N ASN A 145 6.73 -15.32 -16.55
CA ASN A 145 5.92 -16.54 -16.53
C ASN A 145 4.85 -16.52 -15.44
N GLU A 146 4.80 -15.46 -14.63
CA GLU A 146 3.79 -15.30 -13.58
C GLU A 146 2.55 -14.64 -14.17
N ASP A 147 1.42 -15.35 -14.09
CA ASP A 147 0.13 -14.77 -14.43
C ASP A 147 -0.32 -13.78 -13.35
N PHE A 148 -1.38 -13.02 -13.67
CA PHE A 148 -1.87 -11.98 -12.77
C PHE A 148 -2.33 -12.53 -11.43
N ASP A 149 -3.03 -13.67 -11.41
CA ASP A 149 -3.55 -14.25 -10.15
C ASP A 149 -2.40 -14.71 -9.24
N THR A 150 -1.34 -15.29 -9.79
CA THR A 150 -0.10 -15.60 -9.06
C THR A 150 0.54 -14.33 -8.50
N PHE A 151 0.66 -13.28 -9.32
CA PHE A 151 1.26 -12.00 -8.91
C PHE A 151 0.54 -11.36 -7.71
N ILE A 152 -0.80 -11.46 -7.66
CA ILE A 152 -1.61 -10.92 -6.53
C ILE A 152 -1.85 -11.95 -5.41
N GLY A 153 -1.19 -13.12 -5.46
CA GLY A 153 -1.23 -14.15 -4.42
C GLY A 153 -2.52 -14.96 -4.34
N MET A 154 -3.28 -15.07 -5.43
CA MET A 154 -4.54 -15.81 -5.49
C MET A 154 -4.37 -17.31 -5.78
N ASP A 155 -3.14 -17.79 -5.89
CA ASP A 155 -2.76 -19.19 -6.10
C ASP A 155 -2.51 -19.97 -4.79
N CYS A 156 -2.34 -19.26 -3.66
CA CYS A 156 -2.13 -19.87 -2.33
C CYS A 156 -3.48 -20.24 -1.67
N PRO A 157 -3.76 -21.51 -1.35
CA PRO A 157 -5.04 -21.90 -0.73
C PRO A 157 -5.03 -21.75 0.82
N PRO A 158 -6.04 -21.11 1.43
CA PRO A 158 -7.14 -20.41 0.78
C PRO A 158 -6.68 -19.07 0.19
N PRO A 159 -7.17 -18.67 -1.00
CA PRO A 159 -6.75 -17.44 -1.68
C PRO A 159 -7.41 -16.24 -1.03
N ASN A 160 -6.94 -15.92 0.18
CA ASN A 160 -7.48 -14.90 1.04
C ASN A 160 -6.45 -14.54 2.13
N TRP A 161 -5.77 -13.41 1.95
CA TRP A 161 -4.72 -12.91 2.83
C TRP A 161 -5.30 -12.06 3.97
N ASN A 162 -6.12 -12.69 4.82
CA ASN A 162 -6.89 -12.04 5.88
C ASN A 162 -6.26 -12.17 7.29
N GLU A 163 -4.98 -12.51 7.38
CA GLU A 163 -4.28 -12.60 8.65
C GLU A 163 -4.38 -11.28 9.44
N GLY A 164 -4.71 -11.40 10.72
CA GLY A 164 -4.92 -10.26 11.62
C GLY A 164 -6.31 -9.63 11.57
N LEU A 165 -7.18 -10.07 10.65
CA LEU A 165 -8.61 -9.74 10.61
C LEU A 165 -9.47 -10.86 11.22
N ASP A 166 -10.72 -10.57 11.54
CA ASP A 166 -11.71 -11.59 11.90
C ASP A 166 -11.92 -12.54 10.72
N ARG A 167 -11.58 -13.82 10.93
CA ARG A 167 -11.59 -14.86 9.90
C ARG A 167 -12.98 -15.19 9.39
N GLU A 168 -14.01 -15.13 10.22
CA GLU A 168 -15.37 -15.49 9.81
C GLU A 168 -16.02 -14.35 9.01
N LEU A 169 -15.77 -13.11 9.42
CA LEU A 169 -16.23 -11.92 8.69
C LEU A 169 -15.56 -11.80 7.32
N THR A 170 -14.32 -12.27 7.19
CA THR A 170 -13.50 -12.05 5.99
C THR A 170 -13.30 -13.29 5.11
N LYS A 171 -13.85 -14.46 5.47
CA LYS A 171 -13.56 -15.75 4.82
C LYS A 171 -13.78 -15.78 3.30
N ASP A 172 -14.74 -15.00 2.80
CA ASP A 172 -15.15 -14.98 1.39
C ASP A 172 -14.69 -13.70 0.66
N LEU A 173 -13.85 -12.86 1.28
CA LEU A 173 -13.44 -11.57 0.69
C LEU A 173 -12.31 -11.69 -0.34
N HIS A 174 -11.56 -12.79 -0.31
CA HIS A 174 -10.45 -13.01 -1.24
C HIS A 174 -9.46 -11.84 -1.27
N LEU A 175 -9.02 -11.41 -0.08
CA LEU A 175 -8.06 -10.33 0.07
C LEU A 175 -6.75 -10.71 -0.61
N ILE A 176 -6.19 -9.80 -1.41
CA ILE A 176 -4.98 -10.05 -2.20
C ILE A 176 -3.71 -9.80 -1.38
N SER A 177 -2.57 -10.34 -1.82
CA SER A 177 -1.29 -10.21 -1.10
C SER A 177 -0.88 -8.75 -0.83
N ALA A 178 -1.16 -7.83 -1.77
CA ALA A 178 -0.88 -6.40 -1.62
C ALA A 178 -1.71 -5.74 -0.49
N PHE A 179 -2.95 -6.17 -0.28
CA PHE A 179 -3.75 -5.72 0.88
C PHE A 179 -3.03 -6.11 2.18
N HIS A 180 -2.63 -7.38 2.27
CA HIS A 180 -1.97 -7.90 3.46
C HIS A 180 -0.61 -7.24 3.71
N ASN A 181 0.15 -6.95 2.66
CA ASN A 181 1.43 -6.27 2.77
C ASN A 181 1.28 -4.87 3.40
N LEU A 182 0.28 -4.09 2.96
CA LEU A 182 -0.06 -2.80 3.58
C LEU A 182 -0.51 -2.97 5.03
N PHE A 183 -1.37 -3.96 5.29
CA PHE A 183 -1.99 -4.17 6.59
C PHE A 183 -1.04 -4.73 7.65
N ASP A 184 -0.16 -5.67 7.32
CA ASP A 184 0.66 -6.41 8.28
C ASP A 184 2.10 -5.90 8.29
N HIS A 185 2.71 -5.71 7.12
CA HIS A 185 4.16 -5.47 7.01
C HIS A 185 4.54 -3.99 6.99
N MET A 186 3.67 -3.11 6.50
CA MET A 186 3.93 -1.66 6.46
C MET A 186 3.35 -0.92 7.66
N ASN A 187 3.76 0.33 7.89
CA ASN A 187 3.32 1.10 9.05
C ASN A 187 1.97 1.83 8.87
N PHE A 188 1.11 1.36 7.96
CA PHE A 188 -0.25 1.88 7.81
C PHE A 188 -1.20 1.27 8.85
N ALA A 189 -2.00 2.12 9.50
CA ALA A 189 -3.22 1.67 10.14
C ALA A 189 -4.27 1.31 9.08
N ILE A 190 -5.20 0.42 9.40
CA ILE A 190 -6.23 -0.02 8.45
C ILE A 190 -7.06 1.15 7.93
N THR A 191 -7.39 2.12 8.78
CA THR A 191 -8.14 3.31 8.39
C THR A 191 -7.35 4.28 7.53
N ASP A 192 -6.03 4.18 7.44
CA ASP A 192 -5.24 5.06 6.60
C ASP A 192 -5.48 4.77 5.11
N PHE A 193 -5.66 3.50 4.75
CA PHE A 193 -5.70 3.09 3.33
C PHE A 193 -7.07 2.57 2.85
N ILE A 194 -7.96 2.04 3.70
CA ILE A 194 -9.23 1.44 3.24
C ILE A 194 -10.19 2.44 2.56
N TYR A 195 -9.94 3.74 2.66
CA TYR A 195 -10.71 4.77 1.97
C TYR A 195 -10.09 5.21 0.63
N VAL A 196 -8.90 4.70 0.29
CA VAL A 196 -8.22 4.97 -0.97
C VAL A 196 -8.94 4.24 -2.10
N GLN A 197 -9.32 4.97 -3.16
CA GLN A 197 -9.89 4.37 -4.39
C GLN A 197 -9.10 4.75 -5.65
N LYS A 198 -8.04 5.56 -5.49
CA LYS A 198 -7.17 6.02 -6.56
C LYS A 198 -5.74 5.59 -6.25
N PHE A 199 -5.01 5.19 -7.27
CA PHE A 199 -3.67 4.64 -7.15
C PHE A 199 -2.76 5.24 -8.20
N GLU A 200 -1.48 5.37 -7.87
CA GLU A 200 -0.44 5.88 -8.74
C GLU A 200 0.41 4.73 -9.25
N THR A 201 0.68 4.72 -10.56
CA THR A 201 1.48 3.67 -11.20
C THR A 201 2.78 4.24 -11.74
N GLU A 202 3.89 3.69 -11.30
CA GLU A 202 5.22 4.01 -11.80
C GLU A 202 5.78 2.83 -12.60
N ILE A 203 6.09 3.05 -13.88
CA ILE A 203 6.74 2.05 -14.73
C ILE A 203 8.08 2.60 -15.18
N ASN A 204 9.16 1.94 -14.75
CA ASN A 204 10.53 2.29 -15.04
C ASN A 204 11.12 1.32 -16.04
N ILE A 205 11.91 1.83 -16.99
CA ILE A 205 12.64 1.04 -17.98
C ILE A 205 14.13 1.29 -17.76
N GLU A 206 14.85 0.25 -17.36
CA GLU A 206 16.29 0.31 -17.13
C GLU A 206 17.06 -0.38 -18.25
N ILE A 207 18.20 0.20 -18.64
CA ILE A 207 19.08 -0.34 -19.67
C ILE A 207 20.43 -0.65 -19.04
N ASN A 208 20.67 -1.93 -18.80
CA ASN A 208 21.87 -2.46 -18.18
C ASN A 208 23.02 -2.59 -19.19
N LYS A 209 23.51 -1.46 -19.71
CA LYS A 209 24.71 -1.47 -20.56
C LYS A 209 25.92 -1.88 -19.74
N LYS A 210 26.48 -3.05 -20.02
CA LYS A 210 27.87 -3.36 -19.65
C LYS A 210 28.78 -2.38 -20.39
N VAL A 211 29.37 -1.43 -19.65
CA VAL A 211 30.48 -0.58 -20.13
C VAL A 211 31.77 -1.38 -20.11
#